data_AF-A0A662KZV6-F1
#
_entry.id   AF-A0A662KZV6-F1
#
_cell.length_a   1.000
_cell.length_b   1.000
_cell.length_c   1.000
_cell.angle_alpha   90.00
_cell.angle_beta   90.00
_cell.angle_gamma   90.00
#
_symmetry.space_group_name_H-M   'P 1'
#
loop_
_entity.id
_entity.type
_entity.pdbx_description
1 polymer ?
#
loop_
_entity_poly.entity_id
_entity_poly.type
_entity_poly.pdbx_seq_one_letter_code
_entity_poly.pdbx_strand_id
1 'polypeptide(L)'
;MLSLREIKEKEYLPRGPYFKAMMRGTFSIARILVTNFGAFKKMRSSDDAGKKYVRPPRRYGLPEYREGMKYCRSNEKYLRPTRYCNSHAPEVIALANELGAYEKSDREFAEAAFNFAKRKLILEMLPMDGVEDTLRRGTGTRIHEISVFVALCRAAGIKARYKLYAPTLSNEWNDTFLVDPLLKKWYNSMGYF
;
A
#
# COMPACT_ATOMS: atom_id res chain seq x y z
N MET A 1 -20.30 7.22 -1.16
CA MET A 1 -19.29 8.12 -0.56
C MET A 1 -19.49 8.11 0.96
N LEU A 2 -18.41 8.10 1.75
CA LEU A 2 -18.51 8.10 3.23
C LEU A 2 -18.99 9.47 3.72
N SER A 3 -19.84 9.49 4.75
CA SER A 3 -20.27 10.77 5.37
C SER A 3 -19.15 11.38 6.23
N LEU A 4 -19.16 12.70 6.42
CA LEU A 4 -18.21 13.37 7.32
C LEU A 4 -18.29 12.84 8.76
N ARG A 5 -19.51 12.51 9.20
CA ARG A 5 -19.77 11.87 10.49
C ARG A 5 -19.07 10.52 10.59
N GLU A 6 -19.24 9.68 9.58
CA GLU A 6 -18.61 8.36 9.51
C GLU A 6 -17.08 8.45 9.45
N ILE A 7 -16.53 9.43 8.73
CA ILE A 7 -15.08 9.68 8.67
C ILE A 7 -14.52 10.02 10.05
N LYS A 8 -15.24 10.84 10.83
CA LYS A 8 -14.86 11.22 12.20
C LYS A 8 -14.99 10.04 13.16
N GLU A 9 -16.15 9.38 13.17
CA GLU A 9 -16.44 8.22 14.04
C GLU A 9 -15.48 7.06 13.77
N LYS A 10 -15.11 6.83 12.51
CA LYS A 10 -14.16 5.78 12.11
C LYS A 10 -12.70 6.23 12.14
N GLU A 11 -12.40 7.42 12.66
CA GLU A 11 -11.04 7.95 12.78
C GLU A 11 -10.22 7.84 11.48
N TYR A 12 -10.83 8.11 10.32
CA TYR A 12 -10.13 8.06 9.03
C TYR A 12 -9.27 9.29 8.76
N LEU A 13 -9.40 10.33 9.57
CA LEU A 13 -8.56 11.52 9.47
C LEU A 13 -7.19 11.29 10.12
N PRO A 14 -6.10 11.69 9.45
CA PRO A 14 -4.77 11.66 10.05
C PRO A 14 -4.72 12.59 11.28
N ARG A 15 -3.97 12.18 12.31
CA ARG A 15 -3.80 12.95 13.55
C ARG A 15 -3.08 14.27 13.27
N GLY A 16 -3.34 15.28 14.10
CA GLY A 16 -2.89 16.68 13.91
C GLY A 16 -1.45 16.87 13.42
N PRO A 17 -0.43 16.23 14.01
CA PRO A 17 0.95 16.35 13.55
C PRO A 17 1.16 15.88 12.10
N TYR A 18 0.55 14.74 11.74
CA TYR A 18 0.60 14.20 10.37
C TYR A 18 -0.16 15.08 9.38
N PHE A 19 -1.32 15.60 9.77
CA PHE A 19 -2.07 16.53 8.93
C PHE A 19 -1.28 17.81 8.65
N LYS A 20 -0.64 18.40 9.68
CA LYS A 20 0.24 19.57 9.51
C LYS A 20 1.42 19.28 8.58
N ALA A 21 2.08 18.12 8.74
CA ALA A 21 3.17 17.71 7.87
C ALA A 21 2.72 17.54 6.41
N MET A 22 1.58 16.88 6.20
CA MET A 22 0.98 16.69 4.87
C MET A 22 0.63 18.01 4.19
N MET A 23 0.04 18.95 4.91
CA MET A 23 -0.26 20.29 4.37
C MET A 23 1.01 21.05 3.99
N ARG A 24 2.04 21.07 4.85
CA ARG A 24 3.34 21.69 4.55
C ARG A 24 3.99 21.06 3.31
N GLY A 25 4.03 19.74 3.23
CA GLY A 25 4.54 19.02 2.07
C GLY A 25 3.77 19.36 0.80
N THR A 26 2.44 19.44 0.86
CA THR A 26 1.60 19.82 -0.28
C THR A 26 1.92 21.22 -0.80
N PHE A 27 2.03 22.21 0.08
CA PHE A 27 2.42 23.57 -0.32
C PHE A 27 3.83 23.62 -0.93
N SER A 28 4.77 22.87 -0.36
CA SER A 28 6.14 22.79 -0.86
C SER A 28 6.20 22.19 -2.27
N ILE A 29 5.50 21.07 -2.49
CA ILE A 29 5.39 20.43 -3.80
C ILE A 29 4.70 21.35 -4.81
N ALA A 30 3.59 22.00 -4.42
CA ALA A 30 2.89 22.95 -5.29
C ALA A 30 3.83 24.09 -5.74
N ARG A 31 4.63 24.64 -4.83
CA ARG A 31 5.63 25.66 -5.16
C ARG A 31 6.68 25.15 -6.15
N ILE A 32 7.18 23.92 -5.98
CA ILE A 32 8.14 23.31 -6.93
C ILE A 32 7.52 23.12 -8.31
N LEU A 33 6.30 22.59 -8.38
CA LEU A 33 5.60 22.36 -9.65
C LEU A 33 5.40 23.67 -10.43
N VAL A 34 4.96 24.73 -9.73
CA VAL A 34 4.78 26.07 -10.35
C VAL A 34 6.12 26.65 -10.80
N THR A 35 7.15 26.59 -9.96
CA THR A 35 8.46 27.20 -10.27
C THR A 35 9.29 26.42 -11.30
N ASN A 36 8.96 25.16 -11.59
CA ASN A 36 9.69 24.30 -12.52
C ASN A 36 8.79 23.74 -13.64
N PHE A 37 7.68 24.41 -13.95
CA PHE A 37 6.66 23.94 -14.89
C PHE A 37 7.23 23.54 -16.27
N GLY A 38 8.16 24.34 -16.81
CA GLY A 38 8.80 24.07 -18.10
C GLY A 38 9.64 22.79 -18.12
N ALA A 39 10.30 22.44 -16.99
CA ALA A 39 11.07 21.21 -16.86
C ALA A 39 10.14 19.98 -16.81
N PHE A 40 9.05 20.05 -16.04
CA PHE A 40 8.04 19.00 -16.00
C PHE A 40 7.35 18.78 -17.35
N LYS A 41 7.08 19.86 -18.11
CA LYS A 41 6.52 19.75 -19.46
C LYS A 41 7.46 19.01 -20.41
N LYS A 42 8.77 19.28 -20.36
CA LYS A 42 9.80 18.60 -21.17
C LYS A 42 9.96 17.13 -20.80
N MET A 43 9.95 16.80 -19.51
CA MET A 43 10.06 15.44 -19.00
C MET A 43 8.85 14.56 -19.37
N ARG A 44 7.66 15.16 -19.52
CA ARG A 44 6.46 14.46 -20.00
C ARG A 44 6.48 14.19 -21.51
N SER A 45 7.26 14.96 -22.27
CA SER A 45 7.43 14.77 -23.72
C SER A 45 8.58 13.84 -24.10
N SER A 46 9.46 13.49 -23.16
CA SER A 46 10.50 12.48 -23.32
C SER A 46 9.96 11.08 -23.02
N ASP A 47 8.99 10.62 -23.81
CA ASP A 47 8.64 9.19 -23.91
C ASP A 47 9.69 8.52 -24.82
N ASP A 48 10.95 8.54 -24.38
CA ASP A 48 12.06 8.03 -25.19
C ASP A 48 12.22 6.52 -24.96
N ALA A 49 11.79 5.76 -25.97
CA ALA A 49 12.30 4.49 -26.51
C ALA A 49 13.07 3.48 -25.61
N GLY A 50 12.82 3.43 -24.31
CA GLY A 50 13.37 2.42 -23.42
C GLY A 50 12.73 1.05 -23.62
N LYS A 51 13.42 -0.02 -23.19
CA LYS A 51 12.82 -1.36 -23.08
C LYS A 51 11.60 -1.28 -22.18
N LYS A 52 10.41 -1.49 -22.75
CA LYS A 52 9.15 -1.50 -22.00
C LYS A 52 9.21 -2.55 -20.90
N TYR A 53 9.00 -2.14 -19.66
CA TYR A 53 8.91 -3.09 -18.54
C TYR A 53 7.80 -4.11 -18.80
N VAL A 54 8.15 -5.39 -18.77
CA VAL A 54 7.20 -6.50 -18.85
C VAL A 54 7.00 -7.03 -17.44
N ARG A 55 5.77 -6.91 -16.94
CA ARG A 55 5.43 -7.41 -15.61
C ARG A 55 5.59 -8.93 -15.56
N PRO A 56 6.27 -9.49 -14.54
CA PRO A 56 6.36 -10.93 -14.38
C PRO A 56 5.00 -11.56 -14.06
N PRO A 57 4.77 -12.81 -14.45
CA PRO A 57 3.53 -13.51 -14.11
C PRO A 57 3.43 -13.73 -12.59
N ARG A 58 2.19 -13.80 -12.10
CA ARG A 58 1.88 -14.09 -10.69
C ARG A 58 2.45 -15.46 -10.27
N ARG A 59 3.06 -15.52 -9.08
CA ARG A 59 3.77 -16.72 -8.56
C ARG A 59 2.90 -17.68 -7.74
N TYR A 60 1.58 -17.54 -7.82
CA TYR A 60 0.62 -18.30 -7.03
C TYR A 60 -0.71 -18.42 -7.78
N GLY A 61 -1.44 -19.50 -7.48
CA GLY A 61 -2.87 -19.59 -7.78
C GLY A 61 -3.65 -18.76 -6.77
N LEU A 62 -4.69 -18.07 -7.21
CA LEU A 62 -5.59 -17.38 -6.30
C LEU A 62 -6.77 -18.32 -6.04
N PRO A 63 -7.01 -18.74 -4.80
CA PRO A 63 -8.09 -19.66 -4.51
C PRO A 63 -9.44 -19.03 -4.83
N GLU A 64 -10.37 -19.87 -5.26
CA GLU A 64 -11.74 -19.47 -5.53
C GLU A 64 -12.51 -19.30 -4.21
N TYR A 65 -13.27 -18.21 -4.13
CA TYR A 65 -14.18 -18.00 -3.01
C TYR A 65 -15.35 -18.98 -3.08
N ARG A 66 -15.68 -19.61 -1.95
CA ARG A 66 -16.86 -20.45 -1.79
C ARG A 66 -17.78 -19.85 -0.75
N GLU A 67 -19.08 -19.91 -1.02
CA GLU A 67 -20.08 -19.47 -0.07
C GLU A 67 -19.92 -20.23 1.26
N GLY A 68 -20.04 -19.50 2.37
CA GLY A 68 -19.84 -20.06 3.71
C GLY A 68 -18.41 -20.02 4.26
N MET A 69 -17.40 -19.63 3.45
CA MET A 69 -16.05 -19.40 3.97
C MET A 69 -16.06 -18.38 5.13
N LYS A 70 -15.39 -18.73 6.23
CA LYS A 70 -15.36 -17.90 7.44
C LYS A 70 -14.51 -16.66 7.22
N TYR A 71 -14.98 -15.53 7.74
CA TYR A 71 -14.21 -14.29 7.80
C TYR A 71 -14.78 -13.34 8.86
N CYS A 72 -13.94 -12.42 9.33
CA CYS A 72 -14.32 -11.45 10.34
C CYS A 72 -15.20 -10.36 9.72
N ARG A 73 -16.41 -10.20 10.25
CA ARG A 73 -17.38 -9.17 9.84
C ARG A 73 -17.36 -7.94 10.77
N SER A 74 -16.44 -7.89 11.72
CA SER A 74 -16.39 -6.83 12.74
C SER A 74 -16.12 -5.46 12.11
N ASN A 75 -16.90 -4.46 12.52
CA ASN A 75 -16.66 -3.05 12.16
C ASN A 75 -15.69 -2.36 13.13
N GLU A 76 -15.11 -3.10 14.08
CA GLU A 76 -14.15 -2.57 15.04
C GLU A 76 -12.89 -2.03 14.35
N LYS A 77 -12.28 -1.01 14.95
CA LYS A 77 -10.99 -0.49 14.52
C LYS A 77 -9.94 -1.60 14.47
N TYR A 78 -9.15 -1.59 13.40
CA TYR A 78 -8.13 -2.60 13.07
C TYR A 78 -8.65 -3.99 12.68
N LEU A 79 -9.97 -4.22 12.69
CA LEU A 79 -10.62 -5.41 12.10
C LEU A 79 -11.36 -5.06 10.80
N ARG A 80 -12.00 -3.89 10.75
CA ARG A 80 -12.77 -3.46 9.58
C ARG A 80 -11.91 -3.25 8.32
N PRO A 81 -12.50 -3.41 7.13
CA PRO A 81 -11.87 -2.98 5.89
C PRO A 81 -11.64 -1.46 5.87
N THR A 82 -10.60 -1.04 5.15
CA THR A 82 -10.27 0.36 4.91
C THR A 82 -9.94 0.59 3.44
N ARG A 83 -9.80 1.85 3.02
CA ARG A 83 -9.38 2.18 1.66
C ARG A 83 -8.09 1.42 1.30
N TYR A 84 -8.07 0.79 0.12
CA TYR A 84 -6.97 -0.05 -0.40
C TYR A 84 -6.65 -1.32 0.42
N CYS A 85 -7.48 -1.66 1.41
CA CYS A 85 -7.28 -2.79 2.30
C CYS A 85 -8.63 -3.40 2.67
N ASN A 86 -9.28 -3.99 1.67
CA ASN A 86 -10.59 -4.61 1.82
C ASN A 86 -10.45 -6.07 2.30
N SER A 87 -10.56 -6.29 3.61
CA SER A 87 -10.54 -7.65 4.20
C SER A 87 -11.76 -8.51 3.86
N HIS A 88 -12.81 -7.91 3.29
CA HIS A 88 -14.03 -8.63 2.88
C HIS A 88 -14.04 -8.98 1.39
N ALA A 89 -12.97 -8.68 0.65
CA ALA A 89 -12.89 -9.06 -0.76
C ALA A 89 -12.88 -10.60 -0.88
N PRO A 90 -13.63 -11.20 -1.83
CA PRO A 90 -13.69 -12.66 -2.01
C PRO A 90 -12.31 -13.31 -2.11
N GLU A 91 -11.38 -12.68 -2.84
CA GLU A 91 -10.01 -13.16 -3.02
C GLU A 91 -9.21 -13.17 -1.71
N VAL A 92 -9.44 -12.19 -0.84
CA VAL A 92 -8.79 -12.12 0.47
C VAL A 92 -9.36 -13.18 1.40
N ILE A 93 -10.68 -13.38 1.40
CA ILE A 93 -11.34 -14.38 2.24
C ILE A 93 -10.89 -15.79 1.82
N ALA A 94 -10.93 -16.10 0.52
CA ALA A 94 -10.51 -17.39 -0.01
C ALA A 94 -9.06 -17.69 0.35
N LEU A 95 -8.17 -16.70 0.15
CA LEU A 95 -6.76 -16.85 0.47
C LEU A 95 -6.50 -16.96 1.98
N ALA A 96 -7.23 -16.22 2.82
CA ALA A 96 -7.13 -16.38 4.27
C ALA A 96 -7.53 -17.79 4.71
N ASN A 97 -8.62 -18.34 4.17
CA ASN A 97 -9.02 -19.71 4.48
C ASN A 97 -7.98 -20.73 4.00
N GLU A 98 -7.44 -20.59 2.78
CA GLU A 98 -6.36 -21.46 2.27
C GLU A 98 -5.09 -21.42 3.15
N LEU A 99 -4.77 -20.26 3.73
CA LEU A 99 -3.62 -20.10 4.63
C LEU A 99 -3.87 -20.64 6.04
N GLY A 100 -5.12 -21.03 6.38
CA GLY A 100 -5.52 -21.64 7.64
C GLY A 100 -6.20 -20.69 8.63
N ALA A 101 -6.85 -19.62 8.16
CA ALA A 101 -7.67 -18.77 9.03
C ALA A 101 -8.76 -19.60 9.70
N TYR A 102 -8.97 -19.39 11.02
CA TYR A 102 -9.92 -20.15 11.85
C TYR A 102 -9.62 -21.64 12.05
N GLU A 103 -8.46 -22.11 11.57
CA GLU A 103 -7.96 -23.48 11.80
C GLU A 103 -6.64 -23.45 12.60
N LYS A 104 -5.74 -22.53 12.25
CA LYS A 104 -4.47 -22.32 12.95
C LYS A 104 -4.62 -21.31 14.08
N SER A 105 -3.65 -21.29 15.01
CA SER A 105 -3.55 -20.21 15.98
C SER A 105 -3.27 -18.86 15.30
N ASP A 106 -3.62 -17.76 15.97
CA ASP A 106 -3.41 -16.41 15.45
C ASP A 106 -1.95 -16.17 15.03
N ARG A 107 -1.00 -16.68 15.81
CA ARG A 107 0.43 -16.53 15.56
C ARG A 107 0.85 -17.25 14.30
N GLU A 108 0.47 -18.51 14.15
CA GLU A 108 0.81 -19.34 12.99
C GLU A 108 0.16 -18.81 11.70
N PHE A 109 -1.10 -18.39 11.78
CA PHE A 109 -1.77 -17.76 10.65
C PHE A 109 -1.05 -16.47 10.24
N ALA A 110 -0.71 -15.61 11.19
CA ALA A 110 0.01 -14.37 10.90
C ALA A 110 1.37 -14.64 10.24
N GLU A 111 2.10 -15.70 10.61
CA GLU A 111 3.32 -16.11 9.91
C GLU A 111 3.06 -16.57 8.50
N ALA A 112 2.04 -17.39 8.28
CA ALA A 112 1.66 -17.85 6.96
C ALA A 112 1.29 -16.68 6.04
N ALA A 113 0.48 -15.74 6.53
CA ALA A 113 0.09 -14.54 5.80
C ALA A 113 1.29 -13.62 5.52
N PHE A 114 2.19 -13.44 6.49
CA PHE A 114 3.42 -12.66 6.31
C PHE A 114 4.34 -13.29 5.24
N ASN A 115 4.56 -14.60 5.33
CA ASN A 115 5.38 -15.33 4.37
C ASN A 115 4.77 -15.32 2.97
N PHE A 116 3.44 -15.41 2.86
CA PHE A 116 2.74 -15.24 1.59
C PHE A 116 3.05 -13.85 0.99
N ALA A 117 2.76 -12.77 1.73
CA ALA A 117 2.95 -11.40 1.25
C ALA A 117 4.42 -11.14 0.84
N LYS A 118 5.38 -11.61 1.63
CA LYS A 118 6.82 -11.43 1.40
C LYS A 118 7.37 -12.26 0.24
N ARG A 119 6.90 -13.48 0.04
CA ARG A 119 7.53 -14.46 -0.88
C ARG A 119 6.78 -14.63 -2.19
N LYS A 120 5.48 -14.32 -2.23
CA LYS A 120 4.61 -14.56 -3.39
C LYS A 120 4.31 -13.29 -4.19
N LEU A 121 4.36 -12.12 -3.57
CA LEU A 121 4.25 -10.84 -4.27
C LEU A 121 5.63 -10.40 -4.78
N ILE A 122 5.63 -9.69 -5.90
CA ILE A 122 6.84 -9.11 -6.50
C ILE A 122 6.79 -7.60 -6.36
N LEU A 123 7.90 -7.01 -5.93
CA LEU A 123 8.04 -5.56 -5.82
C LEU A 123 7.93 -4.91 -7.21
N GLU A 124 6.96 -4.02 -7.36
CA GLU A 124 6.77 -3.17 -8.55
C GLU A 124 6.39 -1.76 -8.08
N MET A 125 6.94 -0.72 -8.71
CA MET A 125 6.61 0.67 -8.42
C MET A 125 5.43 1.10 -9.29
N LEU A 126 4.25 1.27 -8.69
CA LEU A 126 3.03 1.68 -9.38
C LEU A 126 2.09 2.48 -8.45
N PRO A 127 1.08 3.17 -9.01
CA PRO A 127 0.06 3.87 -8.22
C PRO A 127 -0.67 2.95 -7.24
N MET A 128 -1.16 3.52 -6.13
CA MET A 128 -1.91 2.77 -5.12
C MET A 128 -3.29 2.31 -5.63
N ASP A 129 -3.60 1.04 -5.45
CA ASP A 129 -4.90 0.43 -5.80
C ASP A 129 -5.44 -0.53 -4.71
N GLY A 130 -6.49 -1.29 -5.04
CA GLY A 130 -7.14 -2.23 -4.13
C GLY A 130 -6.25 -3.44 -3.79
N VAL A 131 -6.53 -4.07 -2.65
CA VAL A 131 -5.82 -5.30 -2.25
C VAL A 131 -6.19 -6.45 -3.19
N GLU A 132 -7.43 -6.46 -3.69
CA GLU A 132 -7.93 -7.34 -4.74
C GLU A 132 -7.12 -7.22 -6.04
N ASP A 133 -6.79 -6.00 -6.46
CA ASP A 133 -6.01 -5.75 -7.67
C ASP A 133 -4.56 -6.21 -7.50
N THR A 134 -4.00 -5.96 -6.32
CA THR A 134 -2.68 -6.49 -5.93
C THR A 134 -2.64 -8.02 -5.98
N LEU A 135 -3.68 -8.71 -5.48
CA LEU A 135 -3.77 -10.16 -5.48
C LEU A 135 -3.96 -10.76 -6.89
N ARG A 136 -4.77 -10.11 -7.74
CA ARG A 136 -4.95 -10.53 -9.13
C ARG A 136 -3.66 -10.36 -9.93
N ARG A 137 -2.98 -9.23 -9.73
CA ARG A 137 -1.74 -8.87 -10.44
C ARG A 137 -0.52 -9.63 -9.95
N GLY A 138 -0.41 -9.90 -8.65
CA GLY A 138 0.75 -10.55 -8.04
C GLY A 138 1.95 -9.63 -7.79
N THR A 139 1.82 -8.33 -8.03
CA THR A 139 2.89 -7.35 -7.87
C THR A 139 2.39 -6.09 -7.17
N GLY A 140 3.30 -5.37 -6.50
CA GLY A 140 2.93 -4.20 -5.73
C GLY A 140 4.12 -3.49 -5.12
N THR A 141 3.92 -2.27 -4.66
CA THR A 141 4.89 -1.61 -3.77
C THR A 141 4.90 -2.29 -2.41
N ARG A 142 5.89 -1.96 -1.55
CA ARG A 142 5.89 -2.38 -0.14
C ARG A 142 4.59 -2.06 0.60
N ILE A 143 3.90 -0.97 0.25
CA ILE A 143 2.60 -0.62 0.86
C ILE A 143 1.52 -1.62 0.42
N HIS A 144 1.51 -2.06 -0.83
CA HIS A 144 0.58 -3.09 -1.31
C HIS A 144 0.84 -4.44 -0.63
N GLU A 145 2.10 -4.85 -0.48
CA GLU A 145 2.46 -6.10 0.24
C GLU A 145 1.97 -6.06 1.70
N ILE A 146 2.22 -4.96 2.40
CA ILE A 146 1.71 -4.76 3.76
C ILE A 146 0.18 -4.75 3.77
N SER A 147 -0.46 -4.18 2.74
CA SER A 147 -1.92 -4.15 2.63
C SER A 147 -2.52 -5.55 2.50
N VAL A 148 -1.90 -6.43 1.70
CA VAL A 148 -2.27 -7.85 1.61
C VAL A 148 -2.14 -8.53 2.97
N PHE A 149 -0.99 -8.37 3.64
CA PHE A 149 -0.79 -8.96 4.97
C PHE A 149 -1.85 -8.50 5.98
N VAL A 150 -2.10 -7.18 6.05
CA VAL A 150 -3.09 -6.60 6.96
C VAL A 150 -4.50 -7.08 6.61
N ALA A 151 -4.87 -7.15 5.34
CA ALA A 151 -6.19 -7.61 4.91
C ALA A 151 -6.42 -9.08 5.28
N LEU A 152 -5.41 -9.95 5.10
CA LEU A 152 -5.46 -11.36 5.50
C LEU A 152 -5.63 -11.52 7.01
N CYS A 153 -4.83 -10.83 7.83
CA CYS A 153 -4.96 -10.83 9.28
C CYS A 153 -6.36 -10.39 9.73
N ARG A 154 -6.87 -9.30 9.14
CA ARG A 154 -8.22 -8.81 9.44
C ARG A 154 -9.30 -9.81 9.05
N ALA A 155 -9.18 -10.45 7.89
CA ALA A 155 -10.10 -11.48 7.44
C ALA A 155 -10.15 -12.67 8.41
N ALA A 156 -9.03 -13.02 9.05
CA ALA A 156 -8.93 -14.05 10.09
C ALA A 156 -9.36 -13.59 11.50
N GLY A 157 -9.78 -12.33 11.68
CA GLY A 157 -10.17 -11.80 12.99
C GLY A 157 -9.03 -11.24 13.83
N ILE A 158 -7.83 -11.09 13.27
CA ILE A 158 -6.65 -10.56 13.95
C ILE A 158 -6.54 -9.06 13.72
N LYS A 159 -6.45 -8.29 14.81
CA LYS A 159 -6.29 -6.82 14.75
C LYS A 159 -4.95 -6.46 14.10
N ALA A 160 -5.01 -5.80 12.95
CA ALA A 160 -3.82 -5.40 12.20
C ALA A 160 -3.87 -3.94 11.75
N ARG A 161 -2.72 -3.25 11.83
CA ARG A 161 -2.56 -1.84 11.44
C ARG A 161 -1.24 -1.60 10.73
N TYR A 162 -1.22 -0.56 9.91
CA TYR A 162 0.02 -0.03 9.33
C TYR A 162 0.84 0.65 10.41
N LYS A 163 2.15 0.42 10.39
CA LYS A 163 3.14 1.21 11.11
C LYS A 163 4.18 1.67 10.09
N LEU A 164 3.97 2.86 9.56
CA LEU A 164 4.87 3.47 8.59
C LEU A 164 5.91 4.27 9.37
N TYR A 165 7.18 4.02 9.06
CA TYR A 165 8.27 4.86 9.51
C TYR A 165 8.69 5.76 8.36
N ALA A 166 9.12 6.98 8.68
CA ALA A 166 9.75 7.84 7.70
C ALA A 166 10.92 7.08 7.08
N PRO A 167 10.92 6.80 5.76
CA PRO A 167 12.09 6.23 5.12
C PRO A 167 13.20 7.27 5.19
N THR A 168 14.17 7.09 6.08
CA THR A 168 15.50 7.63 5.83
C THR A 168 16.06 6.78 4.71
N LEU A 169 16.08 7.32 3.48
CA LEU A 169 16.83 6.70 2.40
C LEU A 169 18.27 6.52 2.90
N SER A 170 18.79 5.29 2.86
CA SER A 170 20.21 5.09 3.11
C SER A 170 21.00 5.88 2.07
N ASN A 171 22.24 6.24 2.39
CA ASN A 171 23.09 7.03 1.49
C ASN A 171 23.19 6.39 0.10
N GLU A 172 23.25 5.06 0.04
CA GLU A 172 23.27 4.27 -1.21
C GLU A 172 22.02 4.46 -2.09
N TRP A 173 20.84 4.58 -1.47
CA TRP A 173 19.60 4.86 -2.20
C TRP A 173 19.52 6.33 -2.63
N ASN A 174 20.07 7.26 -1.86
CA ASN A 174 20.14 8.67 -2.28
C ASN A 174 20.99 8.81 -3.55
N ASP A 175 22.16 8.18 -3.61
CA ASP A 175 23.07 8.30 -4.74
C ASP A 175 22.50 7.68 -6.03
N THR A 176 21.66 6.64 -5.87
CA THR A 176 21.02 5.95 -7.01
C THR A 176 19.74 6.64 -7.49
N PHE A 177 18.92 7.18 -6.58
CA PHE A 177 17.58 7.71 -6.93
C PHE A 177 17.50 9.25 -6.99
N LEU A 178 18.43 9.98 -6.38
CA LEU A 178 18.46 11.46 -6.33
C LEU A 178 19.59 12.05 -7.18
N VAL A 179 19.91 11.40 -8.29
CA VAL A 179 20.92 11.86 -9.26
C VAL A 179 20.51 13.16 -9.95
N ASP A 180 19.20 13.39 -10.09
CA ASP A 180 18.65 14.59 -10.70
C ASP A 180 18.40 15.70 -9.64
N PRO A 181 18.90 16.94 -9.86
CA PRO A 181 18.74 18.05 -8.92
C PRO A 181 17.28 18.43 -8.60
N LEU A 182 16.35 18.25 -9.54
CA LEU A 182 14.92 18.49 -9.33
C LEU A 182 14.30 17.40 -8.46
N LEU A 183 14.66 16.13 -8.68
CA LEU A 183 14.29 15.00 -7.80
C LEU A 183 14.82 15.19 -6.38
N LYS A 184 16.08 15.63 -6.24
CA LYS A 184 16.68 15.97 -4.93
C LYS A 184 15.94 17.12 -4.24
N LYS A 185 15.62 18.19 -4.97
CA LYS A 185 14.85 19.34 -4.45
C LYS A 185 13.44 18.93 -4.03
N TRP A 186 12.80 18.06 -4.81
CA TRP A 186 11.48 17.51 -4.49
C TRP A 186 11.51 16.62 -3.25
N TYR A 187 12.51 15.75 -3.13
CA TYR A 187 12.72 14.90 -1.96
C TYR A 187 12.95 15.70 -0.68
N ASN A 188 13.86 16.67 -0.70
CA ASN A 188 14.11 17.57 0.45
C ASN A 188 12.84 18.35 0.84
N SER A 189 12.02 18.71 -0.14
CA SER A 189 10.78 19.45 0.08
C SER A 189 9.65 18.63 0.71
N MET A 190 9.76 17.29 0.70
CA MET A 190 8.85 16.40 1.42
C MET A 190 9.12 16.37 2.94
N GLY A 191 10.15 17.07 3.43
CA GLY A 191 10.43 17.23 4.86
C GLY A 191 11.06 16.00 5.52
N TYR A 192 11.63 15.11 4.72
CA TYR A 192 12.71 14.26 5.20
C TYR A 192 13.93 15.17 5.26
N PHE A 193 14.49 15.37 6.47
CA PHE A 193 15.53 16.34 6.87
C PHE A 193 15.05 17.74 7.25
#